data_AF-A0AAW8WB26-F1
#
_entry.id   AF-A0AAW8WB26-F1
#
_cell.length_a   1.000
_cell.length_b   1.000
_cell.length_c   1.000
_cell.angle_alpha   90.00
_cell.angle_beta   90.00
_cell.angle_gamma   90.00
#
_symmetry.space_group_name_H-M   'P 1'
#
loop_
_entity.id
_entity.type
_entity.pdbx_description
1 polymer ?
#
loop_
_entity_poly.entity_id
_entity_poly.type
_entity_poly.pdbx_seq_one_letter_code
_entity_poly.pdbx_strand_id
1 'polypeptide(L)'
;MTELERIAKLEKKLKVRKRKALAKEYEKLGRKFYKKTGAKNITTAENMLDHTPVFEKRETASPTLTTEQFQQLQNIANAMTYNGNFWKIEDLKDVSQWLSQFQTENEQS
;
A
#
# COMPACT_ATOMS: atom_id res chain seq x y z
N MET A 1 38.10 40.91 4.74
CA MET A 1 37.15 39.81 5.02
C MET A 1 36.49 40.14 6.35
N THR A 2 35.21 40.46 6.35
CA THR A 2 34.47 40.78 7.57
C THR A 2 34.16 39.50 8.36
N GLU A 3 33.95 39.60 9.67
CA GLU A 3 33.65 38.43 10.50
C GLU A 3 32.39 37.69 10.01
N LEU A 4 31.40 38.42 9.51
CA LEU A 4 30.18 37.89 8.90
C LEU A 4 30.46 37.02 7.68
N GLU A 5 31.38 37.43 6.78
CA GLU A 5 31.78 36.62 5.62
C GLU A 5 32.50 35.33 6.04
N ARG A 6 33.24 35.37 7.15
CA ARG A 6 33.95 34.21 7.70
C ARG A 6 32.96 33.20 8.28
N ILE A 7 31.94 33.68 9.00
CA ILE A 7 30.85 32.86 9.54
C ILE A 7 30.06 32.20 8.39
N ALA A 8 29.66 32.96 7.37
CA ALA A 8 28.93 32.42 6.21
C ALA A 8 29.71 31.31 5.48
N LYS A 9 31.05 31.46 5.34
CA LYS A 9 31.92 30.41 4.78
C LYS A 9 31.96 29.16 5.65
N LEU A 10 32.00 29.31 6.98
CA LEU A 10 31.99 28.20 7.92
C LEU A 10 30.65 27.44 7.89
N GLU A 11 29.52 28.15 7.86
CA GLU A 11 28.20 27.55 7.73
C GLU A 11 28.04 26.75 6.44
N LYS A 12 28.51 27.29 5.31
CA LYS A 12 28.50 26.58 4.02
C LYS A 12 29.31 25.29 4.10
N LYS A 13 30.51 25.33 4.69
CA LYS A 13 31.34 24.14 4.91
C LYS A 13 30.64 23.12 5.82
N LEU A 14 29.96 23.58 6.87
CA LEU A 14 29.25 22.74 7.82
C LEU A 14 28.05 22.05 7.16
N LYS A 15 27.27 22.75 6.34
CA LYS A 15 26.19 22.16 5.53
C LYS A 15 26.70 21.06 4.60
N VAL A 16 27.84 21.28 3.93
CA VAL A 16 28.45 20.24 3.06
C VAL A 16 28.89 19.02 3.87
N ARG A 17 29.51 19.22 5.05
CA ARG A 17 29.89 18.11 5.95
C ARG A 17 28.67 17.32 6.41
N LYS A 18 27.58 18.00 6.79
CA LYS A 18 26.31 17.35 7.17
C LYS A 18 25.77 16.49 6.04
N ARG A 19 25.71 17.01 4.81
CA ARG A 19 25.26 16.24 3.63
C ARG A 19 26.14 15.00 3.39
N LYS A 20 27.46 15.14 3.49
CA LYS A 20 28.39 14.00 3.34
C LYS A 20 28.21 12.95 4.43
N ALA A 21 28.02 13.35 5.68
CA ALA A 21 27.76 12.41 6.78
C ALA A 21 26.44 11.66 6.56
N LEU A 22 25.40 12.37 6.15
CA LEU A 22 24.07 11.81 5.89
C LEU A 22 24.09 10.83 4.71
N ALA A 23 24.81 11.15 3.63
CA ALA A 23 25.02 10.24 2.50
C ALA A 23 25.71 8.92 2.93
N LYS A 24 26.69 8.97 3.85
CA LYS A 24 27.32 7.76 4.38
C LYS A 24 26.36 6.90 5.20
N GLU A 25 25.48 7.52 5.99
CA GLU A 25 24.46 6.78 6.73
C GLU A 25 23.47 6.09 5.80
N TYR A 26 23.02 6.75 4.73
CA TYR A 26 22.21 6.10 3.70
C TYR A 26 22.95 4.97 2.99
N GLU A 27 24.23 5.12 2.69
CA GLU A 27 25.04 4.05 2.09
C GLU A 27 25.14 2.84 3.03
N LYS A 28 25.37 3.06 4.33
CA LYS A 28 25.38 1.99 5.35
C LYS A 28 24.02 1.29 5.42
N LEU A 29 22.92 2.04 5.38
CA LEU A 29 21.57 1.50 5.40
C LEU A 29 21.32 0.63 4.16
N GLY A 30 21.69 1.12 2.97
CA GLY A 30 21.64 0.35 1.73
C GLY A 30 22.44 -0.95 1.82
N ARG A 31 23.70 -0.90 2.29
CA ARG A 31 24.52 -2.11 2.49
C ARG A 31 23.89 -3.12 3.45
N LYS A 32 23.27 -2.66 4.54
CA LYS A 32 22.54 -3.53 5.48
C LYS A 32 21.32 -4.17 4.80
N PHE A 33 20.58 -3.40 4.00
CA PHE A 33 19.47 -3.90 3.21
C PHE A 33 19.92 -5.01 2.26
N TYR A 34 20.92 -4.75 1.41
CA TYR A 34 21.46 -5.76 0.47
C TYR A 34 21.92 -7.04 1.18
N LYS A 35 22.57 -6.93 2.34
CA LYS A 35 22.98 -8.11 3.14
C LYS A 35 21.80 -8.90 3.68
N LYS A 36 20.73 -8.22 4.09
CA LYS A 36 19.55 -8.87 4.68
C LYS A 36 18.65 -9.49 3.62
N THR A 37 18.48 -8.83 2.47
CA THR A 37 17.62 -9.30 1.38
C THR A 37 18.33 -10.26 0.42
N GLY A 38 19.67 -10.28 0.42
CA GLY A 38 20.44 -11.09 -0.54
C GLY A 38 20.38 -10.56 -1.98
N ALA A 39 19.89 -9.33 -2.18
CA ALA A 39 19.81 -8.71 -3.49
C ALA A 39 21.22 -8.55 -4.10
N LYS A 40 21.40 -9.04 -5.33
CA LYS A 40 22.71 -9.05 -6.02
C LYS A 40 23.02 -7.73 -6.73
N ASN A 41 22.01 -6.93 -7.05
CA ASN A 41 22.12 -5.65 -7.75
C ASN A 41 20.93 -4.73 -7.43
N ILE A 42 21.00 -3.48 -7.87
CA ILE A 42 20.00 -2.45 -7.57
C ILE A 42 18.62 -2.77 -8.14
N THR A 43 18.55 -3.29 -9.37
CA THR A 43 17.28 -3.68 -10.00
C THR A 43 16.59 -4.80 -9.23
N THR A 44 17.35 -5.77 -8.71
CA THR A 44 16.80 -6.83 -7.85
C THR A 44 16.31 -6.24 -6.53
N ALA A 45 17.04 -5.29 -5.94
CA ALA A 45 16.63 -4.60 -4.72
C ALA A 45 15.38 -3.73 -4.91
N GLU A 46 15.27 -3.04 -6.04
CA GLU A 46 14.09 -2.26 -6.45
C GLU A 46 12.88 -3.18 -6.62
N ASN A 47 13.01 -4.27 -7.37
CA ASN A 47 11.96 -5.28 -7.49
C ASN A 47 11.55 -5.82 -6.12
N MET A 48 12.50 -6.10 -5.23
CA MET A 48 12.19 -6.56 -3.87
C MET A 48 11.48 -5.49 -3.04
N LEU A 49 11.81 -4.19 -3.22
CA LEU A 49 11.15 -3.09 -2.53
C LEU A 49 9.69 -2.94 -2.98
N ASP A 50 9.45 -3.02 -4.29
CA ASP A 50 8.12 -2.89 -4.90
C ASP A 50 7.19 -4.06 -4.54
N HIS A 51 7.77 -5.23 -4.22
CA HIS A 51 7.04 -6.44 -3.83
C HIS A 51 7.29 -6.82 -2.36
N THR A 52 7.77 -5.88 -1.53
CA THR A 52 7.82 -6.10 -0.08
C THR A 52 6.39 -5.97 0.43
N PRO A 53 5.81 -6.96 1.14
CA PRO A 53 4.41 -6.92 1.58
C PRO A 53 4.05 -5.76 2.53
N VAL A 54 5.04 -5.00 3.02
CA VAL A 54 4.87 -3.77 3.81
C VAL A 54 4.64 -2.54 2.91
N PHE A 55 5.14 -2.55 1.67
CA PHE A 55 5.04 -1.48 0.68
C PHE A 55 4.18 -1.84 -0.54
N GLU A 56 3.73 -3.10 -0.63
CA GLU A 56 2.57 -3.44 -1.44
C GLU A 56 1.44 -2.48 -1.03
N LYS A 57 1.14 -1.54 -1.92
CA LYS A 57 -0.15 -0.86 -1.92
C LYS A 57 -1.18 -1.95 -1.69
N ARG A 58 -1.90 -1.86 -0.56
CA ARG A 58 -3.11 -2.65 -0.28
C ARG A 58 -4.22 -2.27 -1.27
N GLU A 59 -3.96 -2.32 -2.56
CA GLU A 59 -4.91 -2.08 -3.62
C GLU A 59 -5.51 -3.40 -4.14
N THR A 60 -5.00 -4.57 -3.74
CA THR A 60 -5.47 -5.86 -4.31
C THR A 60 -5.67 -7.02 -3.32
N ALA A 61 -5.89 -6.73 -2.03
CA ALA A 61 -6.54 -7.69 -1.12
C ALA A 61 -8.05 -7.46 -1.01
N SER A 62 -8.65 -6.79 -2.01
CA SER A 62 -10.07 -6.98 -2.29
C SER A 62 -10.18 -8.38 -2.89
N PRO A 63 -11.03 -9.29 -2.40
CA PRO A 63 -11.31 -10.52 -3.13
C PRO A 63 -11.79 -10.11 -4.51
N THR A 64 -10.96 -10.30 -5.54
CA THR A 64 -11.33 -10.03 -6.92
C THR A 64 -12.47 -10.98 -7.23
N LEU A 65 -13.69 -10.45 -7.22
CA LEU A 65 -14.89 -11.19 -7.60
C LEU A 65 -14.63 -11.84 -8.96
N THR A 66 -14.90 -13.14 -9.07
CA THR A 66 -14.84 -13.79 -10.38
C THR A 66 -15.87 -13.15 -11.31
N THR A 67 -15.67 -13.24 -12.62
CA THR A 67 -16.63 -12.72 -13.62
C THR A 67 -18.05 -13.23 -13.37
N GLU A 68 -18.18 -14.47 -12.90
CA GLU A 68 -19.45 -15.09 -12.54
C GLU A 68 -20.08 -14.46 -11.29
N GLN A 69 -19.29 -14.22 -10.24
CA GLN A 69 -19.76 -13.55 -9.02
C GLN A 69 -20.17 -12.10 -9.28
N PHE A 70 -19.45 -11.40 -10.16
CA PHE A 70 -19.82 -10.06 -10.60
C PHE A 70 -21.15 -10.06 -11.37
N GLN A 71 -21.33 -11.03 -12.27
CA GLN A 71 -22.59 -11.19 -13.00
C GLN A 71 -23.77 -11.52 -12.07
N GLN A 72 -23.54 -12.33 -11.04
CA GLN A 72 -24.53 -12.65 -10.01
C GLN A 72 -24.95 -11.39 -9.23
N LEU A 73 -24.00 -10.54 -8.83
CA LEU A 73 -24.30 -9.24 -8.20
C LEU A 73 -25.10 -8.31 -9.12
N GLN A 74 -24.73 -8.26 -10.40
CA GLN A 74 -25.46 -7.47 -11.40
C GLN A 74 -26.92 -7.93 -11.51
N ASN A 75 -27.14 -9.24 -11.54
CA ASN A 75 -28.49 -9.82 -11.61
C ASN A 75 -29.30 -9.53 -10.35
N ILE A 76 -28.68 -9.64 -9.16
CA ILE A 76 -29.30 -9.30 -7.88
C ILE A 76 -29.71 -7.83 -7.85
N ALA A 77 -28.82 -6.91 -8.26
CA ALA A 77 -29.10 -5.48 -8.30
C ALA A 77 -30.25 -5.15 -9.27
N ASN A 78 -30.26 -5.76 -10.45
CA ASN A 78 -31.30 -5.56 -11.46
C ASN A 78 -32.67 -6.11 -11.04
N ALA A 79 -32.69 -7.14 -10.19
CA ALA A 79 -33.92 -7.71 -9.64
C ALA A 79 -34.50 -6.90 -8.47
N MET A 80 -33.77 -5.90 -7.95
CA MET A 80 -34.28 -5.06 -6.87
C MET A 80 -35.33 -4.08 -7.40
N THR A 81 -36.47 -4.02 -6.71
CA THR A 81 -37.55 -3.07 -7.00
C THR A 81 -37.59 -2.01 -5.90
N TYR A 82 -37.65 -0.74 -6.30
CA TYR A 82 -37.79 0.36 -5.34
C TYR A 82 -39.26 0.56 -4.99
N ASN A 83 -39.61 0.45 -3.70
CA ASN A 83 -41.00 0.57 -3.24
C ASN A 83 -41.35 1.96 -2.68
N GLY A 84 -40.47 2.95 -2.85
CA GLY A 84 -40.63 4.32 -2.33
C GLY A 84 -39.90 4.60 -1.02
N ASN A 85 -39.47 3.57 -0.28
CA ASN A 85 -38.72 3.74 0.98
C ASN A 85 -37.42 2.94 1.00
N PHE A 86 -37.42 1.73 0.43
CA PHE A 86 -36.26 0.84 0.36
C PHE A 86 -36.26 0.01 -0.91
N TRP A 87 -35.09 -0.52 -1.25
CA TRP A 87 -34.94 -1.53 -2.28
C TRP A 87 -35.44 -2.87 -1.75
N LYS A 88 -36.41 -3.46 -2.44
CA LYS A 88 -36.97 -4.77 -2.12
C LYS A 88 -36.47 -5.78 -3.14
N ILE A 89 -36.08 -6.94 -2.64
CA ILE A 89 -35.81 -8.14 -3.43
C ILE A 89 -36.69 -9.26 -2.90
N GLU A 90 -37.22 -10.11 -3.79
CA GLU A 90 -38.13 -11.20 -3.41
C GLU A 90 -37.38 -12.29 -2.63
N ASP A 91 -36.18 -12.65 -3.09
CA ASP A 91 -35.36 -13.73 -2.52
C ASP A 91 -34.29 -13.19 -1.55
N LEU A 92 -34.69 -12.26 -0.66
CA LEU A 92 -33.76 -11.59 0.27
C LEU A 92 -32.96 -12.59 1.12
N LYS A 93 -33.58 -13.70 1.50
CA LYS A 93 -32.94 -14.75 2.31
C LYS A 93 -31.75 -15.37 1.58
N ASP A 94 -31.96 -15.80 0.33
CA ASP A 94 -30.92 -16.48 -0.46
C ASP A 94 -29.81 -15.51 -0.86
N VAL A 95 -30.16 -14.26 -1.19
CA VAL A 95 -29.19 -13.20 -1.45
C VAL A 95 -28.37 -12.87 -0.21
N SER A 96 -28.99 -12.80 0.97
CA SER A 96 -28.25 -12.52 2.22
C SER A 96 -27.26 -13.64 2.57
N GLN A 97 -27.64 -14.90 2.35
CA GLN A 97 -26.79 -16.07 2.57
C GLN A 97 -25.67 -16.17 1.52
N TRP A 98 -25.91 -15.71 0.29
CA TRP A 98 -24.86 -15.61 -0.71
C TRP A 98 -23.88 -14.48 -0.37
N LEU A 99 -24.37 -13.31 0.04
CA LEU A 99 -23.54 -12.16 0.43
C LEU A 99 -22.70 -12.42 1.68
N SER A 100 -23.15 -13.30 2.59
CA SER A 100 -22.38 -13.65 3.79
C SER A 100 -21.06 -14.36 3.47
N GLN A 101 -20.92 -14.97 2.28
CA GLN A 101 -19.66 -15.59 1.84
C GLN A 101 -18.53 -14.56 1.62
N PHE A 102 -18.88 -13.29 1.44
CA PHE A 102 -17.93 -12.18 1.31
C PHE A 102 -17.71 -11.43 2.63
N GLN A 103 -18.50 -11.72 3.65
CA GLN A 103 -18.22 -11.22 4.99
C GLN A 103 -17.06 -12.06 5.51
N THR A 104 -15.89 -11.45 5.58
CA THR A 104 -14.84 -11.96 6.46
C THR A 104 -15.42 -11.91 7.87
N GLU A 105 -15.81 -13.06 8.43
CA GLU A 105 -15.99 -13.17 9.86
C GLU A 105 -14.74 -12.57 10.49
N ASN A 106 -14.90 -11.49 11.26
CA ASN A 106 -13.89 -11.11 12.23
C ASN A 106 -13.85 -12.23 13.26
N GLU A 107 -13.24 -13.37 12.91
CA GLU A 107 -12.79 -14.38 13.86
C GLU A 107 -11.66 -13.74 14.68
N GLN A 108 -12.05 -12.89 15.62
CA GLN A 108 -11.28 -12.56 16.80
C GLN A 108 -12.16 -12.86 18.00
N SER A 109 -12.08 -14.10 18.47
CA SER A 109 -12.38 -14.50 19.85
C SER A 109 -11.26 -15.41 20.34
#